data_AF-A0A971XH28-F1
#
_entry.id   AF-A0A971XH28-F1
#
_cell.length_a   1.000
_cell.length_b   1.000
_cell.length_c   1.000
_cell.angle_alpha   90.00
_cell.angle_beta   90.00
_cell.angle_gamma   90.00
#
_symmetry.space_group_name_H-M   'P 1'
#
loop_
_entity.id
_entity.type
_entity.pdbx_description
1 polymer ?
#
loop_
_entity_poly.entity_id
_entity_poly.type
_entity_poly.pdbx_seq_one_letter_code
_entity_poly.pdbx_strand_id
1 'polypeptide(L)'
;MRNFYILLFSFIIFLFCANKINSQEIKNIQNIPNKDKNNIGQVSKQVNNLSQNNLTYDNMLHNQNVKPIISTSVLDKLPNIQSSITQLSPLQFGSFVATNGGGTIHISYSGERYSTGNVILLYDDSNFSPAIFEVIAPSNTLVQIIFDKKCVLKNKFGNEIIVYLDELNTGNLFVTPENAENGFLVYLGGYINVISSAETLTGEYVGNINLTIVVK
;
A
#
# COMPACT_ATOMS: atom_id res chain seq x y z
N MET A 1 -41.50 2.17 7.10
CA MET A 1 -41.81 3.30 6.18
C MET A 1 -41.26 4.67 6.63
N ARG A 2 -40.70 4.86 7.84
CA ARG A 2 -40.21 6.18 8.31
C ARG A 2 -38.72 6.48 7.98
N ASN A 3 -37.89 5.44 7.82
CA ASN A 3 -36.46 5.62 7.53
C ASN A 3 -36.14 5.88 6.04
N PHE A 4 -37.05 5.54 5.12
CA PHE A 4 -36.84 5.79 3.69
C PHE A 4 -37.02 7.28 3.33
N TYR A 5 -37.93 7.98 4.01
CA TYR A 5 -38.15 9.42 3.81
C TYR A 5 -36.97 10.27 4.32
N ILE A 6 -36.26 9.84 5.37
CA ILE A 6 -35.11 10.58 5.92
C ILE A 6 -33.89 10.48 4.99
N LEU A 7 -33.66 9.32 4.38
CA LEU A 7 -32.60 9.14 3.38
C LEU A 7 -32.91 9.89 2.07
N LEU A 8 -34.17 9.88 1.63
CA LEU A 8 -34.60 10.61 0.44
C LEU A 8 -34.53 12.14 0.64
N PHE A 9 -34.86 12.64 1.84
CA PHE A 9 -34.78 14.06 2.16
C PHE A 9 -33.33 14.55 2.28
N SER A 10 -32.42 13.71 2.82
CA SER A 10 -31.00 14.02 2.89
C SER A 10 -30.33 14.05 1.50
N PHE A 11 -30.73 13.15 0.60
CA PHE A 11 -30.22 13.10 -0.78
C PHE A 11 -30.74 14.28 -1.64
N ILE A 12 -31.99 14.70 -1.46
CA ILE A 12 -32.57 15.87 -2.14
C ILE A 12 -31.92 17.18 -1.66
N ILE A 13 -31.62 17.31 -0.36
CA ILE A 13 -30.86 18.46 0.16
C ILE A 13 -29.45 18.50 -0.42
N PHE A 14 -28.78 17.35 -0.56
CA PHE A 14 -27.45 17.28 -1.15
C PHE A 14 -27.45 17.67 -2.65
N LEU A 15 -28.46 17.26 -3.42
CA LEU A 15 -28.62 17.70 -4.81
C LEU A 15 -28.96 19.19 -4.93
N PHE A 16 -29.76 19.76 -4.01
CA PHE A 16 -30.10 21.18 -4.01
C PHE A 16 -28.89 22.06 -3.65
N CYS A 17 -28.03 21.59 -2.73
CA CYS A 17 -26.78 22.26 -2.38
C CYS A 17 -25.74 22.20 -3.51
N ALA A 18 -25.67 21.09 -4.25
CA ALA A 18 -24.76 20.96 -5.40
C ALA A 18 -25.19 21.81 -6.61
N ASN A 19 -26.50 21.92 -6.89
CA ASN A 19 -27.01 22.71 -8.03
C ASN A 19 -27.10 24.22 -7.77
N LYS A 20 -27.15 24.67 -6.51
CA LYS A 20 -27.19 26.11 -6.20
C LYS A 20 -25.84 26.83 -6.34
N ILE A 21 -24.76 26.07 -6.55
CA ILE A 21 -23.42 26.64 -6.79
C ILE A 21 -23.24 27.09 -8.25
N ASN A 22 -24.19 26.78 -9.15
CA ASN A 22 -24.12 27.21 -10.54
C ASN A 22 -25.10 28.36 -10.86
N SER A 23 -24.53 29.52 -11.23
CA SER A 23 -25.12 30.53 -12.15
C SER A 23 -25.90 31.77 -11.65
N GLN A 24 -25.85 32.23 -10.39
CA GLN A 24 -26.50 33.53 -10.03
C GLN A 24 -25.70 34.53 -9.18
N GLU A 25 -24.60 34.16 -8.50
CA GLU A 25 -23.89 35.12 -7.62
C GLU A 25 -22.72 35.91 -8.26
N ILE A 26 -22.51 35.81 -9.58
CA ILE A 26 -21.46 36.61 -10.26
C ILE A 26 -21.95 38.02 -10.68
N LYS A 27 -23.25 38.33 -10.60
CA LYS A 27 -23.79 39.59 -11.17
C LYS A 27 -24.05 40.77 -10.21
N ASN A 28 -23.80 40.67 -8.90
CA ASN A 28 -24.11 41.78 -7.97
C ASN A 28 -22.94 42.29 -7.11
N ILE A 29 -21.72 42.37 -7.67
CA ILE A 29 -20.54 42.96 -6.99
C ILE A 29 -20.36 44.46 -7.31
N GLN A 30 -21.43 45.25 -7.45
CA GLN A 30 -21.28 46.69 -7.74
C GLN A 30 -21.88 47.69 -6.75
N ASN A 31 -22.50 47.30 -5.64
CA ASN A 31 -23.01 48.29 -4.66
C ASN A 31 -22.94 47.85 -3.19
N ILE A 32 -21.75 47.87 -2.57
CA ILE A 32 -21.61 47.79 -1.10
C ILE A 32 -20.61 48.86 -0.60
N PRO A 33 -20.92 49.64 0.47
CA PRO A 33 -20.06 50.72 1.00
C PRO A 33 -18.71 50.23 1.54
N ASN A 34 -17.71 51.12 1.49
CA ASN A 34 -16.28 50.80 1.48
C ASN A 34 -15.62 50.38 2.82
N LYS A 35 -16.36 49.94 3.86
CA LYS A 35 -15.78 49.58 5.18
C LYS A 35 -15.68 48.07 5.46
N ASP A 36 -16.45 47.22 4.76
CA ASP A 36 -16.48 45.77 5.03
C ASP A 36 -15.64 44.91 4.06
N LYS A 37 -15.01 45.52 3.05
CA LYS A 37 -14.19 44.79 2.05
C LYS A 37 -12.96 44.10 2.65
N ASN A 38 -12.41 44.61 3.76
CA ASN A 38 -11.20 44.07 4.39
C ASN A 38 -11.47 42.75 5.13
N ASN A 39 -12.62 42.61 5.79
CA ASN A 39 -13.00 41.38 6.50
C ASN A 39 -13.45 40.29 5.52
N ILE A 40 -14.20 40.66 4.47
CA ILE A 40 -14.63 39.73 3.42
C ILE A 40 -13.42 39.21 2.64
N GLY A 41 -12.40 40.04 2.39
CA GLY A 41 -11.14 39.63 1.78
C GLY A 41 -10.30 38.66 2.63
N GLN A 42 -10.40 38.73 3.96
CA GLN A 42 -9.72 37.78 4.85
C GLN A 42 -10.46 36.44 4.94
N VAL A 43 -11.78 36.47 5.06
CA VAL A 43 -12.62 35.25 5.11
C VAL A 43 -12.57 34.51 3.77
N SER A 44 -12.64 35.20 2.64
CA SER A 44 -12.51 34.58 1.31
C SER A 44 -11.11 33.98 1.08
N LYS A 45 -10.04 34.63 1.54
CA LYS A 45 -8.69 34.03 1.54
C LYS A 45 -8.61 32.79 2.43
N GLN A 46 -9.23 32.81 3.61
CA GLN A 46 -9.20 31.69 4.54
C GLN A 46 -10.03 30.49 4.02
N VAL A 47 -11.18 30.74 3.40
CA VAL A 47 -12.01 29.73 2.75
C VAL A 47 -11.35 29.18 1.49
N ASN A 48 -10.69 30.02 0.69
CA ASN A 48 -9.90 29.58 -0.46
C ASN A 48 -8.69 28.76 -0.02
N ASN A 49 -8.02 29.13 1.07
CA ASN A 49 -6.92 28.35 1.64
C ASN A 49 -7.42 27.01 2.20
N LEU A 50 -8.57 26.95 2.88
CA LEU A 50 -9.14 25.68 3.36
C LEU A 50 -9.56 24.77 2.19
N SER A 51 -10.19 25.35 1.17
CA SER A 51 -10.61 24.63 -0.04
C SER A 51 -9.40 24.13 -0.84
N GLN A 52 -8.36 24.96 -1.00
CA GLN A 52 -7.10 24.55 -1.61
C GLN A 52 -6.40 23.49 -0.79
N ASN A 53 -6.36 23.61 0.54
CA ASN A 53 -5.79 22.57 1.40
C ASN A 53 -6.56 21.25 1.27
N ASN A 54 -7.90 21.27 1.27
CA ASN A 54 -8.70 20.06 1.10
C ASN A 54 -8.54 19.46 -0.30
N LEU A 55 -8.50 20.27 -1.35
CA LEU A 55 -8.20 19.83 -2.71
C LEU A 55 -6.76 19.30 -2.82
N THR A 56 -5.80 19.86 -2.10
CA THR A 56 -4.42 19.37 -2.02
C THR A 56 -4.37 18.04 -1.27
N TYR A 57 -5.08 17.87 -0.17
CA TYR A 57 -5.20 16.60 0.54
C TYR A 57 -5.89 15.52 -0.30
N ASP A 58 -6.98 15.84 -0.99
CA ASP A 58 -7.70 14.91 -1.87
C ASP A 58 -6.87 14.54 -3.11
N ASN A 59 -6.14 15.49 -3.69
CA ASN A 59 -5.20 15.23 -4.80
C ASN A 59 -3.94 14.48 -4.33
N MET A 60 -3.48 14.70 -3.09
CA MET A 60 -2.41 13.89 -2.49
C MET A 60 -2.87 12.47 -2.18
N LEU A 61 -4.11 12.26 -1.74
CA LEU A 61 -4.65 10.92 -1.50
C LEU A 61 -4.79 10.12 -2.81
N HIS A 62 -5.22 10.77 -3.90
CA HIS A 62 -5.32 10.15 -5.23
C HIS A 62 -3.95 9.87 -5.88
N ASN A 63 -2.90 10.58 -5.46
CA ASN A 63 -1.58 10.53 -6.08
C ASN A 63 -0.53 9.83 -5.19
N GLN A 64 -0.90 8.92 -4.29
CA GLN A 64 0.06 8.21 -3.42
C GLN A 64 -0.21 6.69 -3.34
N ASN A 65 -0.97 6.12 -4.27
CA ASN A 65 -1.17 4.67 -4.31
C ASN A 65 0.10 3.94 -4.74
N VAL A 66 0.82 3.42 -3.74
CA VAL A 66 1.99 2.55 -3.91
C VAL A 66 1.57 1.11 -3.74
N LYS A 67 1.67 0.32 -4.82
CA LYS A 67 1.45 -1.12 -4.78
C LYS A 67 2.75 -1.87 -5.07
N PRO A 68 3.56 -2.16 -4.05
CA PRO A 68 4.78 -2.93 -4.21
C PRO A 68 4.46 -4.40 -4.57
N ILE A 69 5.00 -4.90 -5.69
CA ILE A 69 4.86 -6.30 -6.11
C ILE A 69 6.27 -6.91 -6.30
N ILE A 70 6.48 -8.14 -5.80
CA ILE A 70 7.72 -8.89 -5.97
C ILE A 70 7.46 -10.17 -6.78
N SER A 71 8.21 -10.42 -7.86
CA SER A 71 8.19 -11.69 -8.62
C SER A 71 9.52 -12.46 -8.49
N THR A 72 9.49 -13.80 -8.60
CA THR A 72 10.66 -14.69 -8.44
C THR A 72 10.99 -15.49 -9.70
N SER A 73 12.27 -15.77 -9.96
CA SER A 73 12.73 -16.75 -10.96
C SER A 73 13.40 -17.97 -10.30
N VAL A 74 13.16 -19.17 -10.86
CA VAL A 74 13.59 -20.47 -10.32
C VAL A 74 14.86 -20.95 -11.03
N LEU A 75 15.80 -21.56 -10.30
CA LEU A 75 16.97 -22.27 -10.86
C LEU A 75 17.08 -23.68 -10.24
N ASP A 76 16.86 -24.72 -11.07
CA ASP A 76 16.88 -26.14 -10.70
C ASP A 76 18.27 -26.79 -10.88
N LYS A 77 18.70 -27.68 -9.96
CA LYS A 77 19.69 -28.74 -10.30
C LYS A 77 19.70 -30.02 -9.41
N LEU A 78 19.45 -31.15 -10.10
CA LEU A 78 19.82 -32.59 -9.87
C LEU A 78 19.09 -33.45 -8.81
N PRO A 79 19.10 -34.81 -8.89
CA PRO A 79 17.88 -35.59 -9.09
C PRO A 79 17.68 -36.71 -8.04
N ASN A 80 16.66 -36.59 -7.18
CA ASN A 80 15.89 -37.76 -6.71
C ASN A 80 14.62 -37.29 -5.97
N ILE A 81 13.67 -36.69 -6.70
CA ILE A 81 12.67 -35.68 -6.27
C ILE A 81 13.25 -34.29 -6.52
N GLN A 82 12.79 -33.63 -7.59
CA GLN A 82 13.18 -32.25 -7.87
C GLN A 82 12.55 -31.37 -6.80
N SER A 83 13.36 -30.94 -5.84
CA SER A 83 12.92 -29.93 -4.90
C SER A 83 12.63 -28.64 -5.66
N SER A 84 11.46 -28.06 -5.44
CA SER A 84 11.04 -26.85 -6.13
C SER A 84 10.47 -25.83 -5.15
N ILE A 85 10.53 -24.58 -5.56
CA ILE A 85 9.89 -23.47 -4.87
C ILE A 85 9.11 -22.66 -5.90
N THR A 86 7.80 -22.54 -5.70
CA THR A 86 6.89 -21.84 -6.60
C THR A 86 6.20 -20.72 -5.84
N GLN A 87 6.25 -19.50 -6.39
CA GLN A 87 5.52 -18.38 -5.82
C GLN A 87 4.03 -18.47 -6.15
N LEU A 88 3.19 -18.52 -5.12
CA LEU A 88 1.73 -18.47 -5.24
C LEU A 88 1.19 -17.05 -5.10
N SER A 89 1.80 -16.23 -4.23
CA SER A 89 1.40 -14.84 -4.00
C SER A 89 2.62 -13.95 -3.75
N PRO A 90 2.65 -12.71 -4.27
CA PRO A 90 3.69 -11.73 -3.95
C PRO A 90 3.55 -11.13 -2.56
N LEU A 91 4.67 -10.63 -2.04
CA LEU A 91 4.66 -9.72 -0.90
C LEU A 91 4.11 -8.38 -1.36
N GLN A 92 2.98 -7.97 -0.79
CA GLN A 92 2.29 -6.73 -1.10
C GLN A 92 2.11 -5.92 0.18
N PHE A 93 2.60 -4.69 0.18
CA PHE A 93 2.42 -3.76 1.30
C PHE A 93 1.12 -2.97 1.21
N GLY A 94 0.35 -3.07 0.12
CA GLY A 94 -0.86 -2.30 -0.14
C GLY A 94 -0.65 -0.79 -0.21
N SER A 95 -1.75 -0.06 -0.45
CA SER A 95 -1.75 1.39 -0.61
C SER A 95 -1.53 2.10 0.74
N PHE A 96 -0.75 3.18 0.74
CA PHE A 96 -0.47 3.98 1.94
C PHE A 96 -0.21 5.44 1.57
N VAL A 97 -0.33 6.32 2.55
CA VAL A 97 0.04 7.73 2.44
C VAL A 97 1.12 8.02 3.47
N ALA A 98 2.23 8.61 3.02
CA ALA A 98 3.26 9.09 3.91
C ALA A 98 3.18 10.62 4.04
N THR A 99 3.26 11.10 5.27
CA THR A 99 3.29 12.52 5.59
C THR A 99 4.65 12.92 6.15
N ASN A 100 4.86 14.23 6.39
CA ASN A 100 6.13 14.76 6.88
C ASN A 100 6.56 14.05 8.17
N GLY A 101 7.67 13.32 8.13
CA GLY A 101 8.22 12.56 9.25
C GLY A 101 8.56 11.11 8.89
N GLY A 102 7.96 10.57 7.82
CA GLY A 102 8.22 9.20 7.40
C GLY A 102 7.75 8.16 8.42
N GLY A 103 8.19 6.92 8.27
CA GLY A 103 7.79 5.83 9.16
C GLY A 103 8.13 4.47 8.58
N THR A 104 7.49 3.42 9.09
CA THR A 104 7.64 2.07 8.56
C THR A 104 6.30 1.46 8.24
N ILE A 105 6.27 0.54 7.27
CA ILE A 105 5.14 -0.35 7.04
C ILE A 105 5.67 -1.76 7.12
N HIS A 106 4.99 -2.61 7.87
CA HIS A 106 5.36 -3.99 8.08
C HIS A 106 4.22 -4.91 7.67
N ILE A 107 4.57 -6.02 7.03
CA ILE A 107 3.70 -7.15 6.71
C ILE A 107 4.33 -8.39 7.36
N SER A 108 3.67 -8.96 8.36
CA SER A 108 4.15 -10.18 8.98
C SER A 108 3.87 -11.39 8.08
N TYR A 109 4.60 -12.49 8.29
CA TYR A 109 4.29 -13.76 7.63
C TYR A 109 2.90 -14.31 7.99
N SER A 110 2.31 -13.88 9.12
CA SER A 110 0.95 -14.25 9.53
C SER A 110 -0.15 -13.45 8.81
N GLY A 111 0.23 -12.47 7.98
CA GLY A 111 -0.70 -11.64 7.24
C GLY A 111 -1.18 -10.41 8.01
N GLU A 112 -0.53 -10.02 9.10
CA GLU A 112 -0.82 -8.78 9.79
C GLU A 112 -0.07 -7.62 9.14
N ARG A 113 -0.74 -6.46 9.05
CA ARG A 113 -0.18 -5.23 8.51
C ARG A 113 -0.27 -4.11 9.53
N TYR A 114 0.84 -3.42 9.76
CA TYR A 114 0.88 -2.25 10.64
C TYR A 114 1.88 -1.21 10.14
N SER A 115 1.75 0.01 10.66
CA SER A 115 2.68 1.10 10.35
C SER A 115 3.10 1.85 11.62
N THR A 116 4.20 2.57 11.50
CA THR A 116 4.72 3.45 12.56
C THR A 116 4.94 4.85 12.01
N GLY A 117 5.04 5.83 12.91
CA GLY A 117 5.32 7.22 12.54
C GLY A 117 4.19 7.84 11.74
N ASN A 118 4.57 8.56 10.69
CA ASN A 118 3.70 9.47 9.95
C ASN A 118 3.23 8.82 8.63
N VAL A 119 2.93 7.53 8.70
CA VAL A 119 2.40 6.71 7.62
C VAL A 119 0.97 6.31 7.94
N ILE A 120 0.06 6.50 6.99
CA ILE A 120 -1.36 6.15 7.08
C ILE A 120 -1.60 5.00 6.10
N LEU A 121 -2.03 3.85 6.61
CA LEU A 121 -2.41 2.71 5.78
C LEU A 121 -3.80 2.96 5.21
N LEU A 122 -3.93 2.78 3.89
CA LEU A 122 -5.23 2.77 3.25
C LEU A 122 -5.75 1.33 3.27
N TYR A 123 -6.98 1.18 3.80
CA TYR A 123 -7.71 -0.09 3.83
C TYR A 123 -8.66 -0.12 2.63
N ASP A 124 -8.10 -0.35 1.45
CA ASP A 124 -8.84 -0.96 0.36
C ASP A 124 -8.70 -2.48 0.49
N ASP A 125 -9.77 -3.19 0.18
CA ASP A 125 -10.25 -4.35 0.94
C ASP A 125 -9.41 -5.64 0.79
N SER A 126 -8.23 -5.60 0.14
CA SER A 126 -7.42 -6.80 -0.15
C SER A 126 -6.01 -6.58 -0.72
N ASN A 127 -5.46 -5.37 -0.79
CA ASN A 127 -4.21 -5.13 -1.55
C ASN A 127 -2.89 -5.41 -0.80
N PHE A 128 -2.93 -6.09 0.35
CA PHE A 128 -1.72 -6.46 1.08
C PHE A 128 -1.69 -7.96 1.40
N SER A 129 -0.50 -8.54 1.36
CA SER A 129 -0.29 -9.97 1.62
C SER A 129 1.18 -10.24 1.91
N PRO A 130 1.51 -11.22 2.76
CA PRO A 130 2.84 -11.80 2.75
C PRO A 130 3.09 -12.49 1.40
N ALA A 131 4.36 -12.69 1.05
CA ALA A 131 4.67 -13.60 -0.05
C ALA A 131 4.37 -15.04 0.40
N ILE A 132 3.76 -15.81 -0.50
CA ILE A 132 3.39 -17.21 -0.28
C ILE A 132 4.11 -18.05 -1.32
N PHE A 133 4.82 -19.06 -0.85
CA PHE A 133 5.53 -20.04 -1.66
C PHE A 133 5.01 -21.44 -1.38
N GLU A 134 4.82 -22.22 -2.43
CA GLU A 134 4.72 -23.67 -2.33
C GLU A 134 6.11 -24.26 -2.48
N VAL A 135 6.50 -25.10 -1.52
CA VAL A 135 7.76 -25.82 -1.52
C VAL A 135 7.47 -27.31 -1.64
N ILE A 136 8.09 -27.96 -2.62
CA ILE A 136 8.08 -29.40 -2.79
C ILE A 136 9.49 -29.90 -2.48
N ALA A 137 9.63 -30.86 -1.57
CA ALA A 137 10.91 -31.43 -1.16
C ALA A 137 10.70 -32.81 -0.52
N PRO A 138 11.74 -33.67 -0.42
CA PRO A 138 11.64 -34.92 0.32
C PRO A 138 11.20 -34.70 1.77
N SER A 139 10.39 -35.61 2.31
CA SER A 139 9.89 -35.52 3.70
C SER A 139 11.01 -35.69 4.72
N ASN A 140 10.88 -35.08 5.90
CA ASN A 140 11.83 -35.21 7.02
C ASN A 140 13.29 -34.91 6.66
N THR A 141 13.51 -33.99 5.72
CA THR A 141 14.82 -33.64 5.16
C THR A 141 15.19 -32.21 5.52
N LEU A 142 16.48 -31.95 5.75
CA LEU A 142 16.95 -30.62 6.09
C LEU A 142 17.01 -29.74 4.83
N VAL A 143 16.24 -28.66 4.84
CA VAL A 143 16.13 -27.72 3.72
C VAL A 143 16.55 -26.33 4.17
N GLN A 144 17.31 -25.65 3.31
CA GLN A 144 17.68 -24.25 3.46
C GLN A 144 17.13 -23.43 2.29
N ILE A 145 16.43 -22.34 2.59
CA ILE A 145 16.01 -21.35 1.60
C ILE A 145 16.87 -20.10 1.77
N ILE A 146 17.53 -19.69 0.68
CA ILE A 146 18.51 -18.60 0.65
C ILE A 146 17.95 -17.49 -0.25
N PHE A 147 17.96 -16.26 0.27
CA PHE A 147 17.56 -15.05 -0.43
C PHE A 147 18.24 -13.81 0.18
N ASP A 148 18.32 -12.74 -0.60
CA ASP A 148 18.84 -11.46 -0.11
C ASP A 148 17.86 -10.81 0.87
N LYS A 149 18.37 -10.32 2.01
CA LYS A 149 17.54 -9.65 3.04
C LYS A 149 17.03 -8.28 2.62
N LYS A 150 17.40 -7.79 1.44
CA LYS A 150 16.98 -6.49 0.91
C LYS A 150 16.57 -6.63 -0.54
N CYS A 151 15.49 -5.95 -0.92
CA CYS A 151 15.03 -5.83 -2.30
C CYS A 151 14.81 -4.35 -2.63
N VAL A 152 15.18 -3.94 -3.84
CA VAL A 152 14.90 -2.59 -4.35
C VAL A 152 13.67 -2.67 -5.23
N LEU A 153 12.64 -1.92 -4.88
CA LEU A 153 11.46 -1.72 -5.71
C LEU A 153 11.64 -0.43 -6.49
N LYS A 154 11.22 -0.43 -7.75
CA LYS A 154 11.31 0.73 -8.64
C LYS A 154 9.95 1.09 -9.18
N ASN A 155 9.64 2.38 -9.24
CA ASN A 155 8.48 2.85 -10.00
C ASN A 155 8.86 3.20 -11.44
N LYS A 156 7.85 3.45 -12.28
CA LYS A 156 8.03 3.84 -13.69
C LYS A 156 8.81 5.15 -13.90
N PHE A 157 8.99 5.94 -12.84
CA PHE A 157 9.73 7.20 -12.85
C PHE A 157 11.17 7.06 -12.33
N GLY A 158 11.60 5.84 -12.00
CA GLY A 158 12.95 5.55 -11.50
C GLY A 158 13.17 5.83 -10.01
N ASN A 159 12.11 6.16 -9.25
CA ASN A 159 12.21 6.26 -7.80
C ASN A 159 12.32 4.87 -7.19
N GLU A 160 13.00 4.80 -6.05
CA GLU A 160 13.32 3.53 -5.39
C GLU A 160 12.79 3.47 -3.95
N ILE A 161 12.30 2.30 -3.56
CA ILE A 161 11.99 1.95 -2.17
C ILE A 161 12.77 0.69 -1.82
N ILE A 162 13.38 0.66 -0.64
CA ILE A 162 14.06 -0.53 -0.14
C ILE A 162 13.11 -1.31 0.77
N VAL A 163 12.88 -2.57 0.42
CA VAL A 163 12.21 -3.57 1.26
C VAL A 163 13.26 -4.35 2.02
N TYR A 164 13.01 -4.55 3.31
CA TYR A 164 13.76 -5.46 4.16
C TYR A 164 12.92 -6.70 4.39
N LEU A 165 13.46 -7.87 4.06
CA LEU A 165 12.75 -9.14 4.15
C LEU A 165 13.02 -9.80 5.50
N ASP A 166 11.95 -10.31 6.12
CA ASP A 166 12.04 -11.01 7.40
C ASP A 166 12.55 -12.44 7.21
N GLU A 167 12.51 -13.24 8.28
CA GLU A 167 12.64 -14.69 8.18
C GLU A 167 11.34 -15.32 7.70
N LEU A 168 11.46 -16.49 7.09
CA LEU A 168 10.30 -17.30 6.73
C LEU A 168 9.60 -17.80 8.00
N ASN A 169 8.31 -18.12 7.92
CA ASN A 169 7.57 -18.69 9.05
C ASN A 169 8.16 -20.02 9.57
N THR A 170 8.91 -20.74 8.73
CA THR A 170 9.63 -21.98 9.08
C THR A 170 11.05 -21.73 9.61
N GLY A 171 11.53 -20.48 9.57
CA GLY A 171 12.95 -20.16 9.54
C GLY A 171 13.57 -20.44 8.16
N ASN A 172 14.78 -19.92 7.93
CA ASN A 172 15.49 -20.10 6.65
C ASN A 172 16.17 -21.47 6.52
N LEU A 173 16.31 -22.21 7.62
CA LEU A 173 16.84 -23.58 7.69
C LEU A 173 15.88 -24.39 8.56
N PHE A 174 15.26 -25.42 7.99
CA PHE A 174 14.21 -26.17 8.67
C PHE A 174 14.16 -27.62 8.16
N VAL A 175 13.48 -28.48 8.93
CA VAL A 175 13.20 -29.86 8.52
C VAL A 175 11.82 -29.89 7.86
N THR A 176 11.73 -30.48 6.67
CA THR A 176 10.47 -30.58 5.93
C THR A 176 9.46 -31.46 6.67
N PRO A 177 8.15 -31.14 6.59
CA PRO A 177 7.11 -31.93 7.22
C PRO A 177 6.96 -33.31 6.55
N GLU A 178 6.16 -34.17 7.18
CA GLU A 178 5.69 -35.40 6.54
C GLU A 178 4.87 -35.06 5.28
N ASN A 179 5.02 -35.85 4.22
CA ASN A 179 4.36 -35.64 2.92
C ASN A 179 4.74 -34.34 2.21
N ALA A 180 5.93 -33.77 2.48
CA ALA A 180 6.43 -32.56 1.81
C ALA A 180 6.55 -32.68 0.28
N GLU A 181 6.55 -33.90 -0.24
CA GLU A 181 6.52 -34.17 -1.69
C GLU A 181 5.18 -33.79 -2.35
N ASN A 182 4.12 -33.64 -1.56
CA ASN A 182 2.83 -33.13 -2.02
C ASN A 182 2.74 -31.60 -1.98
N GLY A 183 3.80 -30.92 -1.55
CA GLY A 183 3.82 -29.47 -1.37
C GLY A 183 3.40 -29.02 0.03
N PHE A 184 4.05 -27.97 0.52
CA PHE A 184 3.67 -27.25 1.73
C PHE A 184 3.93 -25.75 1.57
N LEU A 185 3.23 -24.93 2.37
CA LEU A 185 3.29 -23.48 2.26
C LEU A 185 4.35 -22.87 3.19
N VAL A 186 5.11 -21.95 2.62
CA VAL A 186 6.08 -21.09 3.32
C VAL A 186 5.72 -19.64 3.07
N TYR A 187 5.79 -18.82 4.11
CA TYR A 187 5.36 -17.43 4.11
C TYR A 187 6.52 -16.51 4.42
N LEU A 188 6.61 -15.39 3.69
CA LEU A 188 7.65 -14.38 3.85
C LEU A 188 7.02 -13.00 4.06
N GLY A 189 7.33 -12.39 5.20
CA GLY A 189 7.02 -11.01 5.52
C GLY A 189 8.15 -10.04 5.16
N GLY A 190 7.96 -8.79 5.54
CA GLY A 190 8.99 -7.77 5.45
C GLY A 190 8.49 -6.39 5.85
N TYR A 191 9.37 -5.40 5.77
CA TYR A 191 9.04 -4.01 6.01
C TYR A 191 9.69 -3.05 5.01
N ILE A 192 9.05 -1.90 4.81
CA ILE A 192 9.63 -0.76 4.10
C ILE A 192 9.87 0.39 5.07
N ASN A 193 10.99 1.08 4.89
CA ASN A 193 11.27 2.35 5.54
C ASN A 193 10.88 3.48 4.60
N VAL A 194 9.88 4.26 5.02
CA VAL A 194 9.40 5.42 4.27
C VAL A 194 10.11 6.66 4.78
N ILE A 195 10.93 7.28 3.93
CA ILE A 195 11.70 8.48 4.25
C ILE A 195 10.83 9.74 3.99
N SER A 196 11.03 10.80 4.79
CA SER A 196 10.08 11.90 4.99
C SER A 196 9.82 12.87 3.81
N SER A 197 10.13 12.54 2.57
CA SER A 197 9.81 13.41 1.42
C SER A 197 8.57 12.91 0.69
N ALA A 198 7.41 13.44 1.05
CA ALA A 198 6.11 13.16 0.43
C ALA A 198 6.04 13.41 -1.10
N GLU A 199 7.09 13.99 -1.69
CA GLU A 199 7.17 14.33 -3.11
C GLU A 199 7.67 13.18 -4.01
N THR A 200 8.24 12.10 -3.45
CA THR A 200 8.92 11.07 -4.27
C THR A 200 8.30 9.69 -4.23
N LEU A 201 7.26 9.46 -3.42
CA LEU A 201 6.74 8.10 -3.18
C LEU A 201 5.44 7.79 -3.91
N THR A 202 5.02 8.61 -4.86
CA THR A 202 3.82 8.32 -5.65
C THR A 202 3.98 7.13 -6.60
N GLY A 203 2.93 6.31 -6.69
CA GLY A 203 2.70 5.36 -7.79
C GLY A 203 3.16 3.94 -7.48
N GLU A 204 2.94 3.03 -8.43
CA GLU A 204 3.25 1.62 -8.27
C GLU A 204 4.75 1.33 -8.31
N TYR A 205 5.24 0.54 -7.36
CA TYR A 205 6.64 0.12 -7.26
C TYR A 205 6.70 -1.39 -7.50
N VAL A 206 7.69 -1.88 -8.23
CA VAL A 206 7.83 -3.33 -8.47
C VAL A 206 9.29 -3.72 -8.30
N GLY A 207 9.53 -4.88 -7.71
CA GLY A 207 10.85 -5.45 -7.54
C GLY A 207 10.82 -6.96 -7.78
N ASN A 208 11.97 -7.60 -7.62
CA ASN A 208 12.08 -9.05 -7.73
C ASN A 208 13.05 -9.54 -6.66
N ILE A 209 12.84 -10.76 -6.20
CA ILE A 209 13.77 -11.46 -5.31
C ILE A 209 14.05 -12.83 -5.90
N ASN A 210 15.27 -13.30 -5.71
CA ASN A 210 15.65 -14.65 -6.11
C ASN A 210 15.70 -15.52 -4.85
N LEU A 211 15.00 -16.65 -4.87
CA LEU A 211 15.08 -17.65 -3.82
C LEU A 211 15.80 -18.88 -4.35
N THR A 212 16.72 -19.42 -3.57
CA THR A 212 17.40 -20.67 -3.85
C THR A 212 17.07 -21.69 -2.76
N ILE A 213 16.63 -22.87 -3.16
CA ILE A 213 16.41 -24.01 -2.28
C ILE A 213 17.65 -24.92 -2.29
N VAL A 214 18.12 -25.30 -1.11
CA VAL A 214 19.22 -26.26 -0.92
C VAL A 214 18.72 -27.38 -0.02
N VAL A 215 18.75 -28.60 -0.53
CA VAL A 215 18.38 -29.82 0.20
C VAL A 215 19.65 -30.51 0.69
N LYS A 216 19.66 -30.97 1.95
CA LYS A 216 20.80 -31.64 2.60
C LYS A 216 20.44 -33.02 3.12
#